data_AF-A0A534CI48-F1
#
_entry.id   AF-A0A534CI48-F1
#
_cell.length_a   1.000
_cell.length_b   1.000
_cell.length_c   1.000
_cell.angle_alpha   90.00
_cell.angle_beta   90.00
_cell.angle_gamma   90.00
#
_symmetry.space_group_name_H-M   'P 1'
#
loop_
_entity.id
_entity.type
_entity.pdbx_description
1 polymer ?
#
loop_
_entity_poly.entity_id
_entity_poly.type
_entity_poly.pdbx_seq_one_letter_code
_entity_poly.pdbx_strand_id
1 'polypeptide(L)'
;TKVGSIVKISEKTLDRRLKSGARLKPDESERLARLMRIISLAVSALESEDNARQWLQRPLRELGGQTPLQLAATEPGSREVERVLGRIEHGIFA
;
A
#
# COMPACT_ATOMS: atom_id res chain seq x y z
N THR A 1 10.20 4.23 0.33
CA THR A 1 9.80 3.35 -0.80
C THR A 1 9.18 4.17 -1.92
N LYS A 2 9.58 3.99 -3.18
CA LYS A 2 8.99 4.74 -4.33
C LYS A 2 7.71 4.04 -4.80
N VAL A 3 6.60 4.78 -4.88
CA VAL A 3 5.25 4.30 -5.25
C VAL A 3 5.24 3.45 -6.54
N GLY A 4 6.04 3.82 -7.55
CA GLY A 4 6.14 3.10 -8.83
C GLY A 4 6.48 1.62 -8.68
N SER A 5 7.33 1.25 -7.71
CA SER A 5 7.71 -0.15 -7.46
C SER A 5 6.52 -1.01 -6.98
N ILE A 6 5.65 -0.44 -6.16
CA ILE A 6 4.48 -1.14 -5.58
C ILE A 6 3.39 -1.33 -6.65
N VAL A 7 3.19 -0.33 -7.50
CA VAL A 7 2.24 -0.41 -8.62
C VAL A 7 2.84 -1.05 -9.88
N LYS A 8 4.03 -1.67 -9.79
CA LYS A 8 4.73 -2.36 -10.88
C LYS A 8 4.92 -1.50 -12.14
N ILE A 9 5.16 -0.20 -11.97
CA ILE A 9 5.52 0.74 -13.04
C ILE A 9 7.00 1.06 -12.91
N SER A 10 7.78 0.81 -13.97
CA SER A 10 9.19 1.20 -13.96
C SER A 10 9.33 2.72 -13.88
N GLU A 11 10.33 3.20 -13.15
CA GLU A 11 10.56 4.65 -13.00
C GLU A 11 10.66 5.35 -14.36
N LYS A 12 11.38 4.77 -15.31
CA LYS A 12 11.50 5.28 -16.69
C LYS A 12 10.15 5.40 -17.40
N THR A 13 9.24 4.45 -17.19
CA THR A 13 7.89 4.49 -17.78
C THR A 13 7.04 5.58 -17.12
N LEU A 14 7.10 5.68 -15.79
CA LEU A 14 6.39 6.70 -15.03
C LEU A 14 6.86 8.11 -15.43
N ASP A 15 8.18 8.32 -15.46
CA ASP A 15 8.80 9.61 -15.77
C ASP A 15 8.45 10.08 -17.20
N ARG A 16 8.48 9.16 -18.17
CA ARG A 16 8.05 9.43 -19.55
C ARG A 16 6.57 9.83 -19.62
N ARG A 17 5.69 9.12 -18.90
CA ARG A 17 4.25 9.39 -18.94
C ARG A 17 3.86 10.68 -18.24
N LEU A 18 4.54 11.02 -17.13
CA LEU A 18 4.38 12.31 -16.47
C LEU A 18 4.73 13.47 -17.42
N LYS A 19 5.83 13.34 -18.16
CA LYS A 19 6.26 14.33 -19.16
C LYS A 19 5.30 14.43 -20.36
N SER A 20 4.64 13.34 -20.74
CA SER A 20 3.74 13.31 -21.90
C SER A 20 2.25 13.47 -21.55
N GLY A 21 1.89 13.64 -20.27
CA GLY A 21 0.50 13.67 -19.82
C GLY A 21 -0.29 12.37 -20.09
N ALA A 22 0.39 11.24 -20.27
CA ALA A 22 -0.26 9.99 -20.64
C ALA A 22 -0.95 9.32 -19.44
N ARG A 23 -2.15 8.76 -19.67
CA ARG A 23 -2.91 8.04 -18.64
C ARG A 23 -2.21 6.74 -18.22
N LEU A 24 -2.49 6.30 -16.99
CA LEU A 24 -2.16 4.95 -16.53
C LEU A 24 -2.98 3.92 -17.30
N LYS A 25 -2.40 2.73 -17.47
CA LYS A 25 -3.15 1.57 -17.96
C LYS A 25 -4.21 1.14 -16.93
N PRO A 26 -5.25 0.41 -17.33
CA PRO A 26 -6.27 -0.08 -16.39
C PRO A 26 -5.69 -0.87 -15.22
N ASP A 27 -4.77 -1.79 -15.49
CA ASP A 27 -4.12 -2.63 -14.47
C ASP A 27 -3.23 -1.84 -13.50
N GLU A 28 -2.58 -0.78 -14.00
CA GLU A 28 -1.79 0.15 -13.20
C GLU A 28 -2.69 1.02 -12.31
N SER A 29 -3.83 1.46 -12.85
CA SER A 29 -4.84 2.23 -12.12
C SER A 29 -5.46 1.40 -10.99
N GLU A 30 -5.73 0.11 -11.24
CA GLU A 30 -6.23 -0.82 -10.24
C GLU A 30 -5.22 -1.00 -9.08
N ARG A 31 -3.94 -1.20 -9.40
CA ARG A 31 -2.89 -1.31 -8.38
C ARG A 31 -2.74 -0.03 -7.57
N LEU A 32 -2.83 1.14 -8.21
CA LEU A 32 -2.80 2.42 -7.51
C LEU A 32 -4.02 2.59 -6.60
N ALA A 33 -5.22 2.24 -7.08
CA ALA A 33 -6.43 2.28 -6.28
C ALA A 33 -6.35 1.38 -5.04
N ARG A 34 -5.80 0.16 -5.19
CA ARG A 34 -5.53 -0.74 -4.07
C ARG A 34 -4.59 -0.09 -3.05
N LEU A 35 -3.47 0.49 -3.50
CA LEU A 35 -2.52 1.15 -2.61
C LEU A 35 -3.14 2.34 -1.87
N MET A 36 -3.94 3.17 -2.57
CA MET A 36 -4.66 4.28 -1.95
C MET A 36 -5.65 3.80 -0.88
N ARG A 37 -6.37 2.69 -1.13
CA ARG A 37 -7.25 2.08 -0.12
C ARG A 37 -6.49 1.68 1.14
N ILE A 38 -5.35 0.98 0.99
CA ILE A 38 -4.53 0.56 2.13
C ILE A 38 -4.02 1.75 2.94
N ILE A 39 -3.55 2.80 2.27
CA ILE A 39 -3.09 4.02 2.94
C ILE A 39 -4.25 4.67 3.69
N SER A 40 -5.42 4.81 3.06
CA SER A 40 -6.62 5.37 3.69
C SER A 40 -7.02 4.59 4.95
N LEU A 41 -7.04 3.26 4.88
CA LEU A 41 -7.38 2.40 6.01
C LEU A 41 -6.34 2.52 7.13
N ALA A 42 -5.06 2.60 6.78
CA ALA A 42 -3.98 2.74 7.77
C ALA A 42 -4.06 4.08 8.51
N VAL A 43 -4.36 5.18 7.81
CA VAL A 43 -4.57 6.50 8.43
C VAL A 43 -5.79 6.47 9.35
N SER A 44 -6.88 5.84 8.93
CA SER A 44 -8.08 5.69 9.75
C SER A 44 -7.81 4.89 11.02
N ALA A 45 -7.20 3.71 10.90
CA ALA A 45 -6.97 2.81 12.03
C ALA A 45 -5.88 3.29 13.02
N LEU A 46 -4.96 4.15 12.57
CA LEU A 46 -3.85 4.65 13.39
C LEU A 46 -3.98 6.13 13.75
N GLU A 47 -5.06 6.77 13.29
CA GLU A 47 -5.46 8.15 13.55
C GLU A 47 -4.36 9.20 13.25
N SER A 48 -3.37 8.84 12.43
CA SER A 48 -2.21 9.67 12.12
C SER A 48 -1.54 9.22 10.84
N GLU A 49 -1.28 10.17 9.95
CA GLU A 49 -0.55 9.92 8.70
C GLU A 49 0.89 9.46 8.95
N ASP A 50 1.56 10.01 9.96
CA ASP A 50 2.93 9.63 10.30
C ASP A 50 2.98 8.22 10.88
N ASN A 51 2.03 7.86 11.74
CA ASN A 51 1.92 6.50 12.28
C ASN A 51 1.60 5.51 11.15
N ALA A 52 0.67 5.84 10.27
CA ALA A 52 0.35 5.02 9.10
C ALA A 52 1.57 4.82 8.20
N ARG A 53 2.30 5.89 7.90
CA ARG A 53 3.53 5.83 7.09
C ARG A 53 4.59 4.93 7.72
N GLN A 54 4.79 5.02 9.03
CA GLN A 54 5.75 4.19 9.75
C GLN A 54 5.30 2.72 9.78
N TRP A 55 4.04 2.47 10.11
CA TRP A 55 3.45 1.15 10.18
C TRP A 55 3.51 0.40 8.85
N LEU A 56 3.15 1.09 7.76
CA LEU A 56 3.18 0.56 6.40
C LEU A 56 4.58 0.11 5.93
N GLN A 57 5.63 0.68 6.51
CA GLN A 57 7.04 0.39 6.21
C GLN A 57 7.70 -0.54 7.24
N ARG A 58 7.02 -0.88 8.33
CA ARG A 58 7.55 -1.73 9.39
C ARG A 58 7.29 -3.21 9.06
N PRO A 59 8.31 -4.08 9.11
CA PRO A 59 8.10 -5.52 9.05
C PRO A 59 7.18 -6.01 10.17
N LEU A 60 6.14 -6.77 9.83
CA LEU A 60 5.21 -7.34 10.81
C LEU A 60 5.38 -8.86 10.88
N ARG A 61 5.47 -9.39 12.11
CA ARG A 61 5.65 -10.83 12.35
C ARG A 61 4.51 -11.66 11.77
N GLU A 62 3.28 -11.20 11.93
CA GLU A 62 2.07 -11.81 11.40
C GLU A 62 1.94 -11.77 9.86
N LEU A 63 2.76 -10.94 9.20
CA LEU A 63 2.90 -10.89 7.75
C LEU A 63 4.16 -11.66 7.28
N GLY A 64 4.66 -12.59 8.11
CA GLY A 64 5.87 -13.37 7.81
C GLY A 64 7.15 -12.54 7.75
N GLY A 65 7.20 -11.41 8.47
CA GLY A 65 8.34 -10.49 8.46
C GLY A 65 8.39 -9.56 7.25
N GLN A 66 7.33 -9.52 6.43
CA GLN A 66 7.20 -8.55 5.35
C GLN A 66 6.56 -7.25 5.85
N THR A 67 6.84 -6.15 5.14
CA THR A 67 6.13 -4.89 5.37
C THR A 67 4.73 -4.93 4.75
N PRO A 68 3.75 -4.21 5.31
CA PRO A 68 2.44 -4.06 4.68
C PRO A 68 2.52 -3.56 3.23
N LEU A 69 3.41 -2.61 2.93
CA LEU A 69 3.59 -2.09 1.56
C LEU A 69 4.08 -3.14 0.56
N GLN A 70 4.95 -4.06 0.99
CA GLN A 70 5.43 -5.16 0.14
C GLN A 70 4.28 -6.12 -0.21
N LEU A 71 3.47 -6.50 0.78
CA LEU A 71 2.33 -7.39 0.54
C LEU A 71 1.22 -6.73 -0.29
N ALA A 72 0.95 -5.45 -0.08
CA ALA A 72 -0.07 -4.69 -0.81
C ALA A 72 0.19 -4.59 -2.33
N ALA A 73 1.37 -4.99 -2.81
CA ALA A 73 1.67 -5.06 -4.25
C ALA A 73 0.84 -6.12 -5.00
N THR A 74 0.12 -6.99 -4.28
CA THR A 74 -0.78 -8.00 -4.83
C THR A 74 -2.16 -7.93 -4.17
N GLU A 75 -3.20 -8.39 -4.87
CA GLU A 75 -4.56 -8.44 -4.30
C GLU A 75 -4.67 -9.33 -3.05
N PRO A 76 -4.11 -10.56 -3.03
CA PRO A 76 -4.17 -11.37 -1.81
C PRO A 76 -3.39 -10.72 -0.66
N GLY A 77 -2.22 -10.15 -0.94
CA GLY A 77 -1.43 -9.49 0.08
C GLY A 77 -2.08 -8.21 0.62
N SER A 78 -2.82 -7.44 -0.19
CA SER A 78 -3.59 -6.31 0.33
C SER A 78 -4.71 -6.75 1.28
N ARG A 79 -5.40 -7.86 0.98
CA ARG A 79 -6.45 -8.39 1.87
C ARG A 79 -5.89 -8.80 3.24
N GLU A 80 -4.68 -9.36 3.28
CA GLU A 80 -4.02 -9.64 4.56
C GLU A 80 -3.70 -8.36 5.33
N VAL A 81 -3.24 -7.31 4.65
CA VAL A 81 -3.00 -6.01 5.28
C VAL A 81 -4.29 -5.38 5.80
N GLU A 82 -5.38 -5.44 5.03
CA GLU A 82 -6.71 -4.99 5.46
C GLU A 82 -7.19 -5.73 6.71
N ARG A 83 -7.01 -7.06 6.75
CA ARG A 83 -7.36 -7.88 7.92
C ARG A 83 -6.57 -7.47 9.16
N VAL A 84 -5.30 -7.12 9.01
CA VAL A 84 -4.51 -6.60 10.13
C VAL A 84 -5.03 -5.24 10.59
N LEU A 85 -5.24 -4.31 9.67
CA LEU A 85 -5.72 -2.96 9.98
C LEU A 85 -7.09 -2.99 10.68
N GLY A 86 -8.01 -3.85 10.21
CA GLY A 86 -9.32 -4.01 10.86
C GLY A 86 -9.21 -4.51 12.31
N ARG A 87 -8.24 -5.38 12.62
CA ARG A 87 -8.01 -5.78 14.02
C ARG A 87 -7.49 -4.61 14.87
N ILE A 88 -6.61 -3.77 14.33
CA ILE A 88 -6.11 -2.58 15.02
C ILE A 88 -7.26 -1.61 15.33
N GLU A 89 -8.13 -1.35 14.35
CA GLU A 89 -9.30 -0.48 14.51
C GLU A 89 -10.26 -0.98 15.61
N HIS A 90 -10.39 -2.30 15.77
CA HIS A 90 -11.19 -2.91 16.83
C HIS A 90 -10.42 -3.12 18.16
N GLY A 91 -9.19 -2.61 18.30
CA GLY A 91 -8.38 -2.76 19.50
C GLY A 91 -7.91 -4.19 19.78
N ILE A 92 -7.93 -5.05 18.77
CA ILE A 92 -7.50 -6.45 18.86
C ILE A 92 -6.01 -6.52 18.55
N PHE A 93 -5.19 -6.57 19.60
CA PHE A 93 -3.74 -6.79 19.49
C PHE A 93 -3.42 -8.29 19.60
N ALA A 94 -2.49 -8.79 18.79
CA ALA A 94 -1.99 -10.17 18.82
C ALA A 94 -0.69 -10.29 19.62
#